data_AF-A0A947CE33-F1
#
_entry.id   AF-A0A947CE33-F1
#
_cell.length_a   1.000
_cell.length_b   1.000
_cell.length_c   1.000
_cell.angle_alpha   90.00
_cell.angle_beta   90.00
_cell.angle_gamma   90.00
#
_symmetry.space_group_name_H-M   'P 1'
#
loop_
_entity.id
_entity.type
_entity.pdbx_description
1 polymer ?
#
loop_
_entity_poly.entity_id
_entity_poly.type
_entity_poly.pdbx_seq_one_letter_code
_entity_poly.pdbx_strand_id
1 'polypeptide(L)'
;MSDDADAPDDASPASSIDGSDDVLAPGGKVDRSILFDLYERLDDDEQPISVRFVLSRDLNKRLDRYLVDRIPFLSRTALQRLIREEAVTVNGRTPRASTKLRQGDVVVAVLPPPPSRDIPPEDIPLEIIFEDADIIVINKHDDIIVHPARGNRSGTIINGLAYHFAHRSGGALSSVGEEFARPGVVHRLDRHTTGVMVAAKSDTAHWRLGRQFEMRTTSKTYLAFVHGTV
;
A
#
# COMPACT_ATOMS: atom_id res chain seq x y z
N MET A 1 -56.37 -4.14 2.63
CA MET A 1 -55.88 -2.87 2.11
C MET A 1 -55.35 -2.04 3.28
N SER A 2 -54.16 -2.26 3.83
CA SER A 2 -52.97 -2.91 3.25
C SER A 2 -52.53 -2.16 1.97
N ASP A 3 -51.33 -1.64 1.80
CA ASP A 3 -50.13 -1.62 2.65
C ASP A 3 -49.53 -0.18 2.54
N ASP A 4 -48.39 0.25 3.09
CA ASP A 4 -47.22 -0.41 3.67
C ASP A 4 -46.69 0.37 4.90
N ALA A 5 -45.66 -0.14 5.57
CA ALA A 5 -44.80 0.62 6.50
C ALA A 5 -43.33 0.31 6.21
N ASP A 6 -42.65 1.20 5.49
CA ASP A 6 -41.24 1.04 5.13
C ASP A 6 -40.35 1.31 6.35
N ALA A 7 -39.75 0.25 6.89
CA ALA A 7 -38.83 0.31 8.02
C ALA A 7 -37.38 0.40 7.49
N PRO A 8 -36.55 1.31 8.02
CA PRO A 8 -35.17 1.41 7.56
C PRO A 8 -34.37 0.17 7.96
N ASP A 9 -33.64 -0.33 6.98
CA ASP A 9 -32.84 -1.55 6.96
C ASP A 9 -31.93 -1.71 8.21
N ASP A 10 -32.03 -2.87 8.86
CA ASP A 10 -31.21 -3.21 10.04
C ASP A 10 -29.83 -3.67 9.56
N ALA A 11 -28.93 -2.68 9.39
CA ALA A 11 -27.55 -2.89 8.99
C ALA A 11 -26.80 -3.75 10.03
N SER A 12 -26.90 -5.06 9.83
CA SER A 12 -26.30 -6.09 10.67
C SER A 12 -24.80 -5.79 10.88
N PRO A 13 -24.30 -5.79 12.12
CA PRO A 13 -22.89 -5.51 12.36
C PRO A 13 -22.06 -6.64 11.76
N ALA A 14 -21.24 -6.31 10.76
CA ALA A 14 -20.29 -7.23 10.15
C ALA A 14 -19.48 -7.92 11.25
N SER A 15 -19.42 -9.26 11.21
CA SER A 15 -18.82 -10.06 12.27
C SER A 15 -17.31 -9.87 12.29
N SER A 16 -16.83 -8.90 13.07
CA SER A 16 -15.41 -8.71 13.33
C SER A 16 -14.87 -9.88 14.16
N ILE A 17 -13.95 -10.65 13.60
CA ILE A 17 -13.10 -11.53 14.41
C ILE A 17 -12.28 -10.63 15.35
N ASP A 18 -12.45 -10.81 16.66
CA ASP A 18 -11.70 -10.08 17.70
C ASP A 18 -10.27 -10.65 17.82
N GLY A 19 -9.51 -10.57 16.72
CA GLY A 19 -8.11 -11.00 16.60
C GLY A 19 -7.15 -10.05 17.30
N SER A 20 -7.58 -9.38 18.37
CA SER A 20 -6.82 -8.30 19.00
C SER A 20 -5.48 -8.75 19.55
N ASP A 21 -5.41 -9.98 20.05
CA ASP A 21 -4.24 -10.50 20.77
C ASP A 21 -3.26 -11.20 19.83
N ASP A 22 -3.74 -11.79 18.73
CA ASP A 22 -2.90 -12.53 17.77
C ASP A 22 -1.96 -11.60 16.98
N VAL A 23 -2.38 -10.36 16.68
CA VAL A 23 -1.64 -9.43 15.83
C VAL A 23 -0.71 -8.50 16.64
N LEU A 24 -0.65 -8.62 17.97
CA LEU A 24 0.15 -7.73 18.82
C LEU A 24 1.53 -8.32 19.18
N ALA A 25 2.59 -7.72 18.64
CA ALA A 25 3.96 -7.97 19.03
C ALA A 25 4.24 -7.56 20.50
N PRO A 26 5.27 -8.14 21.15
CA PRO A 26 5.72 -7.77 22.49
C PRO A 26 5.86 -6.25 22.68
N GLY A 27 5.24 -5.73 23.75
CA GLY A 27 5.08 -4.29 23.97
C GLY A 27 3.75 -3.71 23.45
N GLY A 28 2.91 -4.52 22.80
CA GLY A 28 1.57 -4.17 22.34
C GLY A 28 1.59 -3.26 21.12
N LYS A 29 2.45 -3.54 20.14
CA LYS A 29 2.42 -2.90 18.81
C LYS A 29 1.83 -3.89 17.83
N VAL A 30 1.10 -3.40 16.83
CA VAL A 30 0.62 -4.24 15.73
C VAL A 30 1.82 -4.71 14.91
N ASP A 31 1.98 -6.02 14.81
CA ASP A 31 2.97 -6.62 13.93
C ASP A 31 2.47 -6.56 12.48
N ARG A 32 3.31 -6.05 11.58
CA ARG A 32 2.95 -5.93 10.16
C ARG A 32 2.85 -7.29 9.50
N SER A 33 3.76 -8.21 9.82
CA SER A 33 3.84 -9.52 9.18
C SER A 33 2.71 -10.40 9.66
N ILE A 34 2.38 -10.39 10.95
CA ILE A 34 1.23 -11.15 11.46
C ILE A 34 -0.09 -10.60 10.90
N LEU A 35 -0.25 -9.27 10.79
CA LEU A 35 -1.44 -8.67 10.16
C LEU A 35 -1.57 -9.08 8.69
N PHE A 36 -0.44 -9.11 7.97
CA PHE A 36 -0.37 -9.53 6.58
C PHE A 36 -0.74 -11.01 6.43
N ASP A 37 -0.10 -11.91 7.18
CA ASP A 37 -0.38 -13.34 7.14
C ASP A 37 -1.83 -13.67 7.53
N LEU A 38 -2.45 -12.89 8.43
CA LEU A 38 -3.85 -13.07 8.79
C LEU A 38 -4.77 -12.66 7.63
N TYR A 39 -4.45 -11.58 6.90
CA TYR A 39 -5.14 -11.22 5.65
C TYR A 39 -4.90 -12.22 4.51
N GLU A 40 -3.74 -12.87 4.41
CA GLU A 40 -3.48 -13.93 3.41
C GLU A 40 -4.21 -15.26 3.72
N ARG A 41 -4.64 -15.48 4.97
CA ARG A 41 -5.39 -16.68 5.40
C ARG A 41 -6.90 -16.52 5.37
N LEU A 42 -7.39 -15.28 5.29
CA LEU A 42 -8.81 -14.98 5.17
C LEU A 42 -9.17 -14.91 3.69
N ASP A 43 -9.64 -16.04 3.15
CA ASP A 43 -10.33 -16.04 1.85
C ASP A 43 -11.58 -15.12 1.94
N ASP A 44 -11.75 -14.27 0.92
CA ASP A 44 -12.72 -13.18 0.74
C ASP A 44 -12.55 -11.84 1.52
N ASP A 45 -12.79 -10.73 0.77
CA ASP A 45 -12.61 -9.31 1.11
C ASP A 45 -13.50 -8.79 2.29
N GLU A 46 -14.29 -9.64 2.96
CA GLU A 46 -15.45 -9.21 3.77
C GLU A 46 -15.22 -9.05 5.29
N GLN A 47 -14.17 -9.65 5.88
CA GLN A 47 -13.96 -9.57 7.34
C GLN A 47 -12.84 -8.58 7.74
N PRO A 48 -13.19 -7.37 8.24
CA PRO A 48 -12.20 -6.38 8.65
C PRO A 48 -11.45 -6.84 9.90
N ILE A 49 -10.11 -6.93 9.83
CA ILE A 49 -9.28 -7.22 11.01
C ILE A 49 -9.26 -6.00 11.93
N SER A 50 -9.82 -6.17 13.13
CA SER A 50 -9.80 -5.15 14.19
C SER A 50 -8.76 -5.47 15.27
N VAL A 51 -7.99 -4.46 15.68
CA VAL A 51 -7.13 -4.53 16.87
C VAL A 51 -7.70 -3.70 18.02
N ARG A 52 -7.55 -4.20 19.24
CA ARG A 52 -8.06 -3.58 20.48
C ARG A 52 -6.89 -3.16 21.37
N PHE A 53 -6.90 -1.93 21.85
CA PHE A 53 -5.95 -1.42 22.84
C PHE A 53 -6.68 -0.93 24.08
N VAL A 54 -6.35 -1.48 25.25
CA VAL A 54 -6.84 -0.99 26.54
C VAL A 54 -5.77 -0.12 27.19
N LEU A 55 -6.11 1.11 27.57
CA LEU A 55 -5.17 2.05 28.17
C LEU A 55 -4.97 1.74 29.66
N SER A 56 -3.79 1.21 30.01
CA SER A 56 -3.43 0.88 31.39
C SER A 56 -3.11 2.09 32.28
N ARG A 57 -2.95 3.29 31.70
CA ARG A 57 -2.65 4.55 32.40
C ARG A 57 -3.08 5.75 31.56
N ASP A 58 -3.22 6.90 32.21
CA ASP A 58 -3.41 8.18 31.53
C ASP A 58 -2.23 8.50 30.61
N LEU A 59 -2.53 8.99 29.41
CA LEU A 59 -1.54 9.46 28.45
C LEU A 59 -1.83 10.92 28.10
N ASN A 60 -0.87 11.82 28.31
CA ASN A 60 -0.95 13.18 27.75
C ASN A 60 -0.61 13.19 26.25
N LYS A 61 -1.19 12.25 25.49
CA LYS A 61 -1.00 12.06 24.04
C LYS A 61 -2.35 12.09 23.34
N ARG A 62 -2.35 12.65 22.13
CA ARG A 62 -3.51 12.61 21.22
C ARG A 62 -3.63 11.22 20.61
N LEU A 63 -4.85 10.77 20.34
CA LEU A 63 -5.17 9.51 19.66
C LEU A 63 -4.33 9.32 18.39
N ASP A 64 -4.26 10.34 17.51
CA ASP A 64 -3.50 10.25 16.26
C ASP A 64 -2.00 9.98 16.47
N ARG A 65 -1.41 10.46 17.57
CA ARG A 65 -0.02 10.18 17.95
C ARG A 65 0.14 8.93 18.80
N TYR A 66 -0.92 8.43 19.44
CA TYR A 66 -0.92 7.12 20.11
C TYR A 66 -0.91 6.00 19.08
N LEU A 67 -1.78 6.09 18.07
CA LEU A 67 -1.87 5.09 17.00
C LEU A 67 -0.58 4.98 16.18
N VAL A 68 0.19 6.08 15.99
CA VAL A 68 1.52 6.01 15.34
C VAL A 68 2.52 5.16 16.12
N ASP A 69 2.49 5.18 17.46
CA ASP A 69 3.37 4.31 18.27
C ASP A 69 2.96 2.84 18.21
N ARG A 70 1.63 2.61 18.08
CA ARG A 70 1.00 1.29 18.09
C ARG A 70 0.99 0.61 16.72
N ILE A 71 0.88 1.36 15.64
CA ILE A 71 0.72 0.89 14.26
C ILE A 71 1.81 1.56 13.40
N PRO A 72 3.09 1.21 13.59
CA PRO A 72 4.23 1.97 13.06
C PRO A 72 4.36 1.93 11.54
N PHE A 73 3.66 1.00 10.87
CA PHE A 73 3.65 0.89 9.40
C PHE A 73 2.60 1.78 8.71
N LEU A 74 1.71 2.45 9.46
CA LEU A 74 0.77 3.44 8.92
C LEU A 74 1.24 4.87 9.22
N SER A 75 1.22 5.73 8.20
CA SER A 75 1.53 7.15 8.40
C SER A 75 0.46 7.84 9.25
N ARG A 76 0.84 8.92 9.94
CA ARG A 76 -0.11 9.72 10.73
C ARG A 76 -1.29 10.21 9.89
N THR A 77 -1.07 10.55 8.62
CA THR A 77 -2.13 10.98 7.70
C THR A 77 -3.09 9.84 7.35
N ALA A 78 -2.58 8.62 7.17
CA ALA A 78 -3.41 7.43 6.96
C ALA A 78 -4.26 7.12 8.22
N LEU A 79 -3.68 7.18 9.41
CA LEU A 79 -4.40 6.99 10.67
C LEU A 79 -5.46 8.08 10.91
N GLN A 80 -5.19 9.33 10.55
CA GLN A 80 -6.18 10.41 10.54
C GLN A 80 -7.27 10.25 9.47
N ARG A 81 -7.02 9.45 8.42
CA ARG A 81 -8.03 9.06 7.45
C ARG A 81 -8.95 7.99 8.05
N LEU A 82 -8.39 6.91 8.62
CA LEU A 82 -9.15 5.85 9.30
C LEU A 82 -10.07 6.40 10.42
N ILE A 83 -9.61 7.38 11.21
CA ILE A 83 -10.45 8.05 12.22
C ILE A 83 -11.64 8.82 11.60
N ARG A 84 -11.48 9.39 10.40
CA ARG A 84 -12.57 10.08 9.68
C ARG A 84 -13.49 9.13 8.92
N GLU A 85 -12.97 7.96 8.55
CA GLU A 85 -13.68 6.85 7.90
C GLU A 85 -14.34 5.92 8.94
N GLU A 86 -14.44 6.35 10.20
CA GLU A 86 -15.04 5.64 11.35
C GLU A 86 -14.42 4.28 11.71
N ALA A 87 -13.39 3.84 10.97
CA ALA A 87 -12.57 2.66 11.21
C ALA A 87 -11.75 2.70 12.52
N VAL A 88 -11.89 3.73 13.35
CA VAL A 88 -11.32 3.81 14.70
C VAL A 88 -12.37 4.31 15.68
N THR A 89 -12.60 3.58 16.77
CA THR A 89 -13.46 4.01 17.88
C THR A 89 -12.69 4.15 19.18
N VAL A 90 -13.19 5.00 20.09
CA VAL A 90 -12.78 5.04 21.50
C VAL A 90 -14.03 4.85 22.35
N ASN A 91 -14.04 3.81 23.19
CA ASN A 91 -15.18 3.40 24.00
C ASN A 91 -16.47 3.25 23.16
N GLY A 92 -16.36 2.66 21.97
CA GLY A 92 -17.47 2.44 21.03
C GLY A 92 -18.00 3.69 20.33
N ARG A 93 -17.25 4.81 20.30
CA ARG A 93 -17.66 6.07 19.66
C ARG A 93 -16.59 6.59 18.70
N THR A 94 -17.01 7.19 17.58
CA THR A 94 -16.12 7.88 16.63
C THR A 94 -15.40 9.06 17.32
N PRO A 95 -14.07 9.03 17.45
CA PRO A 95 -13.31 10.05 18.15
C PRO A 95 -12.84 11.15 17.19
N ARG A 96 -12.42 12.30 17.73
CA ARG A 96 -11.57 13.22 16.96
C ARG A 96 -10.12 12.74 16.99
N ALA A 97 -9.36 12.99 15.92
CA ALA A 97 -7.91 12.71 15.88
C ALA A 97 -7.10 13.38 17.02
N SER A 98 -7.63 14.47 17.60
CA SER A 98 -7.06 15.19 18.73
C SER A 98 -7.52 14.72 20.12
N THR A 99 -8.36 13.69 20.21
CA THR A 99 -8.86 13.14 21.49
C THR A 99 -7.70 12.77 22.39
N LYS A 100 -7.73 13.18 23.66
CA LYS A 100 -6.78 12.73 24.68
C LYS A 100 -7.27 11.43 25.30
N LEU A 101 -6.39 10.44 25.42
CA LEU A 101 -6.71 9.12 25.96
C LEU A 101 -6.44 9.06 27.46
N ARG A 102 -7.36 8.42 28.20
CA ARG A 102 -7.31 8.22 29.65
C ARG A 102 -7.10 6.76 30.00
N GLN A 103 -6.73 6.50 31.25
CA GLN A 103 -6.75 5.16 31.82
C GLN A 103 -8.15 4.55 31.70
N GLY A 104 -8.22 3.29 31.28
CA GLY A 104 -9.46 2.56 31.05
C GLY A 104 -10.08 2.76 29.66
N ASP A 105 -9.62 3.73 28.86
CA ASP A 105 -10.11 3.87 27.48
C ASP A 105 -9.80 2.61 26.67
N VAL A 106 -10.79 2.17 25.89
CA VAL A 106 -10.68 1.07 24.91
C VAL A 106 -10.67 1.70 23.52
N VAL A 107 -9.53 1.59 22.82
CA VAL A 107 -9.40 2.00 21.42
C VAL A 107 -9.55 0.75 20.56
N VAL A 108 -10.48 0.75 19.61
CA VAL A 108 -10.58 -0.30 18.58
C VAL A 108 -10.25 0.32 17.24
N ALA A 109 -9.41 -0.32 16.45
CA ALA A 109 -9.04 0.13 15.11
C ALA A 109 -9.16 -1.01 14.11
N VAL A 110 -10.02 -0.84 13.10
CA VAL A 110 -10.05 -1.66 11.90
C VAL A 110 -8.84 -1.27 11.04
N LEU A 111 -7.99 -2.25 10.75
CA LEU A 111 -6.75 -2.03 10.01
C LEU A 111 -6.90 -2.56 8.59
N PRO A 112 -6.65 -1.75 7.54
CA PRO A 112 -6.58 -2.27 6.18
C PRO A 112 -5.39 -3.23 6.06
N PRO A 113 -5.40 -4.14 5.06
CA PRO A 113 -4.24 -4.96 4.76
C PRO A 113 -3.01 -4.08 4.55
N PRO A 114 -1.88 -4.37 5.21
CA PRO A 114 -0.66 -3.61 5.00
C PRO A 114 -0.23 -3.83 3.54
N PRO A 115 0.25 -2.79 2.83
CA PRO A 115 0.69 -2.98 1.45
C PRO A 115 1.80 -4.03 1.40
N SER A 116 1.72 -4.97 0.47
CA SER A 116 2.79 -5.95 0.24
C SER A 116 4.10 -5.20 0.01
N ARG A 117 5.18 -5.68 0.62
CA ARG A 117 6.56 -5.31 0.22
C ARG A 117 7.19 -6.37 -0.66
N ASP A 118 6.71 -7.60 -0.56
CA ASP A 118 7.24 -8.71 -1.33
C ASP A 118 7.02 -8.47 -2.82
N ILE A 119 8.14 -8.53 -3.53
CA ILE A 119 8.28 -8.56 -4.97
C ILE A 119 8.95 -9.90 -5.26
N PRO A 120 8.19 -11.00 -5.35
CA PRO A 120 8.77 -12.28 -5.74
C PRO A 120 9.40 -12.13 -7.14
N PRO A 121 10.64 -12.62 -7.35
CA PRO A 121 11.23 -12.67 -8.68
C PRO A 121 10.45 -13.61 -9.60
N GLU A 122 10.02 -13.11 -10.78
CA GLU A 122 9.29 -13.89 -11.78
C GLU A 122 10.00 -13.81 -13.14
N ASP A 123 10.16 -14.94 -13.85
CA ASP A 123 10.82 -14.99 -15.16
C ASP A 123 9.94 -14.43 -16.28
N ILE A 124 9.68 -13.12 -16.20
CA ILE A 124 8.92 -12.35 -17.17
C ILE A 124 9.91 -11.84 -18.23
N PRO A 125 9.68 -12.11 -19.53
CA PRO A 125 10.52 -11.56 -20.60
C PRO A 125 10.55 -10.03 -20.56
N LEU A 126 11.76 -9.46 -20.42
CA LEU A 126 12.01 -8.04 -20.51
C LEU A 126 12.88 -7.74 -21.74
N GLU A 127 12.38 -6.87 -22.62
CA GLU A 127 13.17 -6.30 -23.71
C GLU A 127 14.01 -5.12 -23.17
N ILE A 128 15.26 -5.39 -22.81
CA ILE A 128 16.18 -4.38 -22.26
C ILE A 128 16.82 -3.60 -23.42
N ILE A 129 16.56 -2.29 -23.45
CA ILE A 129 17.13 -1.36 -24.44
C ILE A 129 18.53 -0.90 -24.01
N PHE A 130 18.71 -0.66 -22.70
CA PHE A 130 19.96 -0.18 -22.13
C PHE A 130 20.04 -0.53 -20.65
N GLU A 131 21.24 -0.83 -20.14
CA GLU A 131 21.50 -1.05 -18.72
C GLU A 131 22.92 -0.62 -18.37
N ASP A 132 23.07 0.12 -17.27
CA ASP A 132 24.37 0.45 -16.66
C ASP A 132 24.36 0.24 -15.13
N ALA A 133 25.24 0.91 -14.40
CA ALA A 133 25.30 0.82 -12.92
C ALA A 133 24.19 1.60 -12.21
N ASP A 134 23.62 2.62 -12.85
CA ASP A 134 22.71 3.60 -12.26
C ASP A 134 21.26 3.43 -12.73
N ILE A 135 21.03 2.98 -13.96
CA ILE A 135 19.70 2.84 -14.57
C ILE A 135 19.54 1.55 -15.39
N ILE A 136 18.29 1.14 -15.58
CA ILE A 136 17.87 0.18 -16.60
C ILE A 136 16.72 0.77 -17.41
N VAL A 137 16.78 0.58 -18.73
CA VAL A 137 15.79 1.06 -19.69
C VAL A 137 15.24 -0.14 -20.46
N ILE A 138 13.93 -0.28 -20.46
CA ILE A 138 13.21 -1.42 -21.06
C ILE A 138 12.17 -0.93 -22.05
N ASN A 139 11.86 -1.75 -23.05
CA ASN A 139 10.64 -1.64 -23.84
C ASN A 139 9.55 -2.44 -23.11
N LYS A 140 8.57 -1.75 -22.51
CA LYS A 140 7.45 -2.39 -21.83
C LYS A 140 6.48 -2.93 -22.89
N HIS A 141 6.21 -4.23 -22.84
CA HIS A 141 5.18 -4.87 -23.68
C HIS A 141 3.75 -4.48 -23.26
N ASP A 142 2.75 -4.93 -24.02
CA ASP A 142 1.33 -4.74 -23.69
C ASP A 142 0.91 -5.61 -22.49
N ASP A 143 -0.28 -5.36 -21.96
CA ASP A 143 -0.99 -6.12 -20.93
C ASP A 143 -0.32 -6.27 -19.54
N ILE A 144 0.92 -5.82 -19.39
CA ILE A 144 1.67 -5.87 -18.11
C ILE A 144 1.56 -4.55 -17.32
N ILE A 145 1.44 -4.64 -15.99
CA ILE A 145 1.51 -3.47 -15.10
C ILE A 145 2.93 -3.23 -14.59
N VAL A 146 3.24 -1.98 -14.22
CA VAL A 146 4.59 -1.60 -13.79
C VAL A 146 4.96 -2.19 -12.42
N HIS A 147 4.10 -2.05 -11.42
CA HIS A 147 4.38 -2.41 -10.04
C HIS A 147 3.14 -3.00 -9.36
N PRO A 148 3.29 -3.81 -8.29
CA PRO A 148 2.18 -4.40 -7.56
C PRO A 148 1.10 -3.39 -7.14
N ALA A 149 -0.16 -3.77 -7.35
CA ALA A 149 -1.35 -2.97 -7.09
C ALA A 149 -2.49 -3.83 -6.49
N ARG A 150 -3.56 -3.19 -6.01
CA ARG A 150 -4.75 -3.93 -5.54
C ARG A 150 -5.29 -4.80 -6.69
N GLY A 151 -5.44 -6.10 -6.46
CA GLY A 151 -5.87 -7.10 -7.45
C GLY A 151 -4.79 -7.63 -8.40
N ASN A 152 -3.56 -7.10 -8.40
CA ASN A 152 -2.46 -7.60 -9.24
C ASN A 152 -1.13 -7.45 -8.48
N ARG A 153 -0.71 -8.51 -7.78
CA ARG A 153 0.43 -8.48 -6.83
C ARG A 153 1.71 -9.13 -7.36
N SER A 154 1.57 -9.93 -8.40
CA SER A 154 2.60 -10.62 -9.19
C SER A 154 2.46 -10.21 -10.66
N GLY A 155 3.30 -10.75 -11.55
CA GLY A 155 3.18 -10.55 -12.99
C GLY A 155 3.52 -9.13 -13.45
N THR A 156 4.30 -8.37 -12.66
CA THR A 156 4.61 -6.96 -12.94
C THR A 156 6.03 -6.76 -13.47
N ILE A 157 6.29 -5.63 -14.14
CA ILE A 157 7.65 -5.25 -14.57
C ILE A 157 8.65 -5.31 -13.41
N ILE A 158 8.24 -4.94 -12.20
CA ILE A 158 9.09 -4.97 -11.01
C ILE A 158 9.41 -6.40 -10.55
N ASN A 159 8.51 -7.38 -10.74
CA ASN A 159 8.80 -8.81 -10.53
C ASN A 159 9.81 -9.34 -11.57
N GLY A 160 9.64 -8.96 -12.84
CA GLY A 160 10.58 -9.28 -13.92
C GLY A 160 11.96 -8.69 -13.71
N LEU A 161 12.04 -7.45 -13.22
CA LEU A 161 13.31 -6.78 -12.89
C LEU A 161 13.99 -7.46 -11.69
N ALA A 162 13.25 -7.85 -10.66
CA ALA A 162 13.78 -8.63 -9.55
C ALA A 162 14.39 -9.96 -10.01
N TYR A 163 13.74 -10.64 -10.97
CA TYR A 163 14.29 -11.86 -11.58
C TYR A 163 15.54 -11.60 -12.41
N HIS A 164 15.51 -10.58 -13.26
CA HIS A 164 16.65 -10.19 -14.10
C HIS A 164 17.91 -9.90 -13.29
N PHE A 165 17.78 -9.15 -12.19
CA PHE A 165 18.90 -8.87 -11.29
C PHE A 165 19.38 -10.10 -10.53
N ALA A 166 18.47 -10.98 -10.10
CA ALA A 166 18.83 -12.21 -9.39
C ALA A 166 19.50 -13.27 -10.27
N HIS A 167 19.19 -13.33 -11.58
CA HIS A 167 19.59 -14.47 -12.44
C HIS A 167 20.39 -14.11 -13.70
N ARG A 168 20.37 -12.86 -14.18
CA ARG A 168 20.88 -12.50 -15.53
C ARG A 168 21.95 -11.40 -15.55
N SER A 169 21.81 -10.35 -14.74
CA SER A 169 22.70 -9.17 -14.77
C SER A 169 23.47 -8.91 -13.46
N GLY A 170 22.86 -9.20 -12.31
CA GLY A 170 23.36 -8.73 -11.02
C GLY A 170 23.05 -7.24 -10.75
N GLY A 171 23.24 -6.81 -9.50
CA GLY A 171 22.79 -5.51 -9.02
C GLY A 171 21.39 -5.57 -8.41
N ALA A 172 20.71 -4.43 -8.33
CA ALA A 172 19.37 -4.29 -7.75
C ALA A 172 18.67 -3.03 -8.29
N LEU A 173 17.40 -2.86 -7.91
CA LEU A 173 16.70 -1.58 -8.00
C LEU A 173 17.06 -0.69 -6.80
N SER A 174 16.91 0.62 -6.98
CA SER A 174 16.98 1.60 -5.88
C SER A 174 15.98 1.28 -4.77
N SER A 175 16.41 1.44 -3.51
CA SER A 175 15.60 1.19 -2.30
C SER A 175 14.43 2.17 -2.15
N VAL A 176 14.50 3.33 -2.80
CA VAL A 176 13.45 4.36 -2.73
C VAL A 176 12.15 3.81 -3.32
N GLY A 177 11.11 3.76 -2.48
CA GLY A 177 9.77 3.25 -2.84
C GLY A 177 9.56 1.76 -2.54
N GLU A 178 10.56 1.05 -2.04
CA GLU A 178 10.45 -0.36 -1.62
C GLU A 178 9.34 -0.58 -0.58
N GLU A 179 9.11 0.39 0.31
CA GLU A 179 8.08 0.32 1.34
C GLU A 179 6.63 0.30 0.78
N PHE A 180 6.49 0.63 -0.50
CA PHE A 180 5.27 0.63 -1.31
C PHE A 180 5.31 -0.39 -2.47
N ALA A 181 6.28 -1.31 -2.49
CA ALA A 181 6.59 -2.22 -3.60
C ALA A 181 6.84 -1.50 -4.94
N ARG A 182 7.55 -0.37 -4.90
CA ARG A 182 7.92 0.46 -6.07
C ARG A 182 9.42 0.80 -6.13
N PRO A 183 10.35 -0.12 -5.81
CA PRO A 183 11.79 0.18 -5.84
C PRO A 183 12.20 0.62 -7.25
N GLY A 184 13.02 1.66 -7.36
CA GLY A 184 13.47 2.20 -8.65
C GLY A 184 12.41 2.84 -9.56
N VAL A 185 11.12 2.87 -9.18
CA VAL A 185 10.03 3.40 -10.04
C VAL A 185 9.96 4.92 -9.97
N VAL A 186 10.56 5.59 -10.96
CA VAL A 186 10.53 7.07 -11.09
C VAL A 186 9.39 7.59 -11.98
N HIS A 187 8.79 6.71 -12.79
CA HIS A 187 7.58 6.97 -13.59
C HIS A 187 6.87 5.66 -13.91
N ARG A 188 5.70 5.71 -14.56
CA ARG A 188 4.95 4.52 -14.99
C ARG A 188 4.29 4.73 -16.35
N LEU A 189 4.10 3.62 -17.06
CA LEU A 189 3.16 3.48 -18.16
C LEU A 189 1.93 2.70 -17.65
N ASP A 190 0.76 2.90 -18.28
CA ASP A 190 -0.44 2.13 -17.96
C ASP A 190 -0.37 0.72 -18.57
N ARG A 191 -1.29 -0.18 -18.14
CA ARG A 191 -1.29 -1.61 -18.52
C ARG A 191 -1.15 -1.80 -20.02
N HIS A 192 -1.99 -1.10 -20.79
CA HIS A 192 -2.04 -1.17 -22.25
C HIS A 192 -1.24 -0.09 -22.99
N THR A 193 -0.32 0.58 -22.28
CA THR A 193 0.65 1.49 -22.91
C THR A 193 1.97 0.74 -23.05
N THR A 194 2.42 0.56 -24.29
CA THR A 194 3.73 -0.02 -24.61
C THR A 194 4.82 1.05 -24.68
N GLY A 195 6.08 0.63 -24.76
CA GLY A 195 7.20 1.52 -25.07
C GLY A 195 8.17 1.76 -23.91
N VAL A 196 9.00 2.78 -24.07
CA VAL A 196 10.20 2.97 -23.24
C VAL A 196 9.85 3.33 -21.78
N MET A 197 10.32 2.51 -20.85
CA MET A 197 10.34 2.78 -19.42
C MET A 197 11.78 2.79 -18.90
N VAL A 198 12.04 3.60 -17.87
CA VAL A 198 13.33 3.66 -17.16
C VAL A 198 13.08 3.42 -15.67
N ALA A 199 13.90 2.57 -15.06
CA ALA A 199 13.93 2.34 -13.62
C ALA A 199 15.34 2.62 -13.07
N ALA A 200 15.42 3.12 -11.85
CA ALA A 200 16.68 3.45 -11.20
C ALA A 200 17.26 2.26 -10.45
N LYS A 201 18.55 1.98 -10.67
CA LYS A 201 19.35 0.96 -9.95
C LYS A 201 20.06 1.53 -8.72
N SER A 202 20.36 2.83 -8.71
CA SER A 202 20.94 3.53 -7.56
C SER A 202 20.00 4.60 -7.00
N ASP A 203 20.05 4.84 -5.68
CA ASP A 203 19.23 5.89 -5.04
C ASP A 203 19.61 7.29 -5.55
N THR A 204 20.88 7.52 -5.87
CA THR A 204 21.36 8.76 -6.51
C THR A 204 20.70 8.97 -7.88
N ALA A 205 20.62 7.93 -8.70
CA ALA A 205 19.93 7.97 -9.98
C ALA A 205 18.42 8.17 -9.79
N HIS A 206 17.81 7.50 -8.80
CA HIS A 206 16.39 7.64 -8.48
C HIS A 206 16.02 9.10 -8.18
N TRP A 207 16.73 9.76 -7.25
CA TRP A 207 16.46 11.17 -6.91
C TRP A 207 16.68 12.11 -8.10
N ARG A 208 17.72 11.87 -8.91
CA ARG A 208 18.01 12.69 -10.11
C ARG A 208 16.96 12.51 -11.20
N LEU A 209 16.49 11.29 -11.44
CA LEU A 209 15.44 11.01 -12.42
C LEU A 209 14.08 11.52 -11.93
N GLY A 210 13.70 11.22 -10.68
CA GLY A 210 12.46 11.69 -10.06
C GLY A 210 12.33 13.21 -10.17
N ARG A 211 13.40 13.95 -9.86
CA ARG A 211 13.44 15.42 -10.05
C ARG A 211 13.28 15.85 -11.51
N GLN A 212 13.81 15.12 -12.48
CA GLN A 212 13.62 15.44 -13.91
C GLN A 212 12.18 15.20 -14.38
N PHE A 213 11.53 14.14 -13.88
CA PHE A 213 10.11 13.88 -14.14
C PHE A 213 9.21 14.92 -13.47
N GLU A 214 9.50 15.30 -12.22
CA GLU A 214 8.79 16.34 -11.47
C GLU A 214 8.91 17.71 -12.16
N MET A 215 10.14 18.13 -12.50
CA MET A 215 10.44 19.40 -13.17
C MET A 215 10.12 19.39 -14.68
N ARG A 216 9.61 18.27 -15.22
CA ARG A 216 9.27 18.07 -16.65
C ARG A 216 10.43 18.37 -17.62
N THR A 217 11.67 18.10 -17.20
CA THR A 217 12.86 18.25 -18.07
C THR A 217 13.08 17.01 -18.94
N THR A 218 12.43 15.88 -18.64
CA THR A 218 12.45 14.66 -19.45
C THR A 218 11.57 14.82 -20.69
N SER A 219 12.15 14.72 -21.89
CA SER A 219 11.39 14.63 -23.14
C SER A 219 10.74 13.25 -23.28
N LYS A 220 9.48 13.21 -23.75
CA LYS A 220 8.73 11.98 -24.01
C LYS A 220 7.88 12.17 -25.26
N THR A 221 7.99 11.24 -26.19
CA THR A 221 7.19 11.19 -27.42
C THR A 221 6.34 9.94 -27.41
N TYR A 222 5.03 10.08 -27.62
CA TYR A 222 4.11 8.96 -27.77
C TYR A 222 3.58 8.95 -29.21
N LEU A 223 3.63 7.80 -29.85
CA LEU A 223 2.92 7.56 -31.11
C LEU A 223 1.56 6.94 -30.76
N ALA A 224 0.48 7.55 -31.25
CA ALA A 224 -0.88 7.10 -30.98
C ALA A 224 -1.71 7.11 -32.27
N PHE A 225 -2.54 6.10 -32.45
CA PHE A 225 -3.64 6.13 -33.41
C PHE A 225 -4.89 6.67 -32.71
N VAL A 226 -5.58 7.59 -33.38
CA VAL A 226 -6.70 8.35 -32.83
C VAL A 226 -7.91 8.25 -33.76
N HIS A 227 -9.10 8.14 -33.19
CA HIS A 227 -10.35 8.00 -33.94
C HIS A 227 -11.29 9.17 -33.58
N GLY A 228 -11.62 9.99 -34.59
CA GLY A 228 -12.42 11.21 -34.44
C GLY A 228 -11.82 12.37 -35.23
N THR A 229 -12.23 13.59 -34.90
CA THR A 229 -11.62 14.83 -35.37
C THR A 229 -10.58 15.31 -34.35
N VAL A 230 -9.42 15.76 -34.82
CA VAL A 230 -8.20 16.04 -34.03
C VAL A 230 -7.59 17.36 -34.46
#